data_AF-A0A7I7S5L5-F1
#
_entry.id   AF-A0A7I7S5L5-F1
#
_cell.length_a   1.000
_cell.length_b   1.000
_cell.length_c   1.000
_cell.angle_alpha   90.00
_cell.angle_beta   90.00
_cell.angle_gamma   90.00
#
_symmetry.space_group_name_H-M   'P 1'
#
loop_
_entity.id
_entity.type
_entity.pdbx_description
1 polymer ?
#
loop_
_entity_poly.entity_id
_entity_poly.type
_entity_poly.pdbx_seq_one_letter_code
_entity_poly.pdbx_strand_id
1 'polypeptide(L)'
;MGDTSHDPVDHARTTRQHAGETMKNGVNAPGLVTMAVGVVALVVGLASFASGSVATGAVCAGIAVLAWIVGGSWLWLTHRRVRQQELRWAEQHPDVEAQPPTS
;
A
#
# COMPACT_ATOMS: atom_id res chain seq x y z
N MET A 1 17.69 -12.36 -21.15
CA MET A 1 16.74 -11.33 -20.68
C MET A 1 16.60 -11.54 -19.18
N GLY A 2 17.28 -10.71 -18.37
CA GLY A 2 17.35 -10.90 -16.92
C GLY A 2 16.03 -10.53 -16.26
N ASP A 3 15.61 -11.35 -15.30
CA ASP A 3 14.39 -11.18 -14.52
C ASP A 3 14.55 -9.97 -13.58
N THR A 4 14.04 -8.81 -13.99
CA THR A 4 14.10 -7.55 -13.22
C THR A 4 12.97 -7.43 -12.19
N SER A 5 12.27 -8.52 -11.88
CA SER A 5 11.16 -8.52 -10.91
C SER A 5 11.58 -8.23 -9.47
N HIS A 6 12.88 -8.27 -9.17
CA HIS A 6 13.42 -8.08 -7.82
C HIS A 6 13.99 -6.68 -7.56
N ASP A 7 14.17 -5.86 -8.60
CA ASP A 7 14.74 -4.51 -8.48
C ASP A 7 13.68 -3.47 -8.88
N PRO A 8 13.08 -2.75 -7.90
CA PRO A 8 12.05 -1.76 -8.17
C PRO A 8 12.61 -0.45 -8.74
N VAL A 9 13.93 -0.25 -8.76
CA VAL A 9 14.55 1.03 -9.10
C VAL A 9 14.99 1.05 -10.57
N ASP A 10 14.39 1.96 -11.36
CA ASP A 10 14.86 2.23 -12.72
C ASP A 10 16.18 3.02 -12.70
N HIS A 11 17.30 2.29 -12.80
CA HIS A 11 18.64 2.89 -12.89
C HIS A 11 18.91 3.56 -14.25
N ALA A 12 18.05 3.36 -15.26
CA ALA A 12 18.24 3.94 -16.59
C ALA A 12 17.85 5.43 -16.67
N ARG A 13 17.35 6.03 -15.57
CA ARG A 13 16.95 7.45 -15.49
C ARG A 13 15.99 7.90 -16.61
N THR A 14 15.21 6.98 -17.18
CA THR A 14 14.28 7.31 -18.28
C THR A 14 12.90 7.73 -17.80
N THR A 15 12.57 7.45 -16.54
CA THR A 15 11.30 7.79 -15.89
C THR A 15 11.53 8.36 -14.48
N ARG A 16 10.52 9.02 -13.88
CA ARG A 16 10.56 9.40 -12.45
C ARG A 16 10.71 8.10 -11.63
N GLN A 17 11.71 8.00 -10.76
CA GLN A 17 12.08 6.77 -10.04
C GLN A 17 10.91 6.05 -9.33
N HIS A 18 9.83 6.76 -8.98
CA HIS A 18 8.66 6.23 -8.27
C HIS A 18 7.34 6.39 -9.07
N ALA A 19 7.39 6.78 -10.35
CA ALA A 19 6.18 6.93 -11.16
C ALA A 19 5.56 5.55 -11.46
N GLY A 20 4.42 5.26 -10.84
CA GLY A 20 3.70 4.00 -11.06
C GLY A 20 4.07 2.87 -10.08
N GLU A 21 4.89 3.14 -9.08
CA GLU A 21 5.27 2.15 -8.06
C GLU A 21 4.04 1.58 -7.32
N THR A 22 3.02 2.41 -7.07
CA THR A 22 1.76 1.95 -6.45
C THR A 22 0.95 0.99 -7.34
N MET A 23 1.08 1.08 -8.67
CA MET A 23 0.36 0.23 -9.62
C MET A 23 1.16 -0.99 -10.08
N LYS A 24 2.50 -0.92 -10.09
CA LYS A 24 3.39 -1.97 -10.59
C LYS A 24 4.07 -2.79 -9.49
N ASN A 25 4.16 -2.27 -8.26
CA ASN A 25 4.71 -3.01 -7.14
C ASN A 25 3.61 -3.92 -6.52
N GLY A 26 3.59 -5.19 -6.95
CA GLY A 26 2.60 -6.18 -6.51
C GLY A 26 2.56 -6.41 -5.00
N VAL A 27 3.58 -5.94 -4.26
CA VAL A 27 3.68 -6.01 -2.80
C VAL A 27 2.65 -5.10 -2.10
N ASN A 28 2.25 -3.98 -2.72
CA ASN A 28 1.27 -3.04 -2.16
C ASN A 28 -0.18 -3.40 -2.53
N ALA A 29 -0.37 -4.22 -3.56
CA ALA A 29 -1.68 -4.60 -4.08
C ALA A 29 -2.64 -5.21 -3.04
N PRO A 30 -2.20 -6.09 -2.10
CA PRO A 30 -3.10 -6.67 -1.11
C PRO A 30 -3.69 -5.62 -0.14
N GLY A 31 -2.88 -4.65 0.28
CA GLY A 31 -3.32 -3.59 1.19
C GLY A 31 -4.36 -2.68 0.54
N LEU A 32 -4.14 -2.31 -0.73
CA LEU A 32 -5.06 -1.47 -1.50
C LEU A 32 -6.39 -2.19 -1.81
N VAL A 33 -6.34 -3.47 -2.17
CA VAL A 33 -7.57 -4.27 -2.37
C VAL A 33 -8.37 -4.35 -1.08
N THR A 34 -7.70 -4.57 0.05
CA THR A 34 -8.36 -4.63 1.37
C THR A 34 -8.99 -3.28 1.74
N MET A 35 -8.34 -2.15 1.46
CA MET A 35 -8.94 -0.82 1.59
C MET A 35 -10.22 -0.67 0.78
N ALA A 36 -10.18 -1.05 -0.50
CA ALA A 36 -11.32 -0.95 -1.40
C ALA A 36 -12.51 -1.78 -0.90
N VAL A 37 -12.27 -3.00 -0.43
CA VAL A 37 -13.29 -3.85 0.19
C VAL A 37 -13.91 -3.16 1.41
N GLY A 38 -13.09 -2.53 2.26
CA GLY A 38 -13.58 -1.78 3.42
C GLY A 38 -14.49 -0.61 3.04
N VAL A 39 -14.15 0.12 1.98
CA VAL A 39 -15.00 1.20 1.45
C VAL A 39 -16.34 0.67 0.94
N VAL A 40 -16.33 -0.42 0.16
CA VAL A 40 -17.58 -1.05 -0.33
C VAL A 40 -18.45 -1.51 0.84
N ALA A 41 -17.85 -2.17 1.84
CA ALA A 41 -18.57 -2.62 3.03
C ALA A 41 -19.19 -1.45 3.79
N LEU A 42 -18.50 -0.31 3.92
CA LEU A 42 -19.04 0.88 4.55
C LEU A 42 -20.27 1.42 3.81
N VAL A 43 -20.19 1.53 2.48
CA VAL A 43 -21.30 2.03 1.63
C VAL A 43 -22.54 1.14 1.79
N VAL A 44 -22.34 -0.18 1.75
CA VAL A 44 -23.43 -1.16 1.97
C VAL A 44 -23.99 -1.05 3.39
N GLY A 45 -23.14 -0.84 4.40
CA GLY A 45 -23.57 -0.66 5.78
C GLY A 45 -24.44 0.59 5.95
N LEU A 46 -24.02 1.72 5.38
CA LEU A 46 -24.79 2.97 5.39
C LEU A 46 -26.13 2.82 4.66
N ALA A 47 -26.14 2.18 3.50
CA ALA A 47 -27.38 1.89 2.77
C ALA A 47 -28.33 0.98 3.59
N SER A 48 -27.78 0.00 4.32
CA SER A 48 -28.55 -0.88 5.19
C SER A 48 -29.18 -0.12 6.37
N PHE A 49 -28.44 0.80 6.99
CA PHE A 49 -28.98 1.68 8.03
C PHE A 49 -30.08 2.58 7.49
N ALA A 50 -29.88 3.19 6.32
CA ALA A 50 -30.91 4.01 5.66
C ALA A 50 -32.17 3.21 5.31
N SER A 51 -32.01 1.91 5.04
CA SER A 51 -33.13 1.00 4.74
C SER A 51 -33.78 0.39 5.99
N GLY A 52 -33.32 0.76 7.20
CA GLY A 52 -33.86 0.24 8.47
C GLY A 52 -33.29 -1.09 8.94
N SER A 53 -32.34 -1.70 8.21
CA SER A 53 -31.67 -2.94 8.64
C SER A 53 -30.43 -2.65 9.49
N VAL A 54 -30.67 -2.40 10.78
CA VAL A 54 -29.62 -2.03 11.74
C VAL A 54 -28.59 -3.15 11.92
N ALA A 55 -29.02 -4.41 11.99
CA ALA A 55 -28.13 -5.55 12.18
C ALA A 55 -27.17 -5.73 11.00
N THR A 56 -27.68 -5.67 9.76
CA THR A 56 -26.86 -5.74 8.55
C THR A 56 -25.91 -4.56 8.48
N GLY A 57 -26.39 -3.35 8.79
CA GLY A 57 -25.56 -2.14 8.84
C GLY A 57 -24.38 -2.28 9.81
N ALA A 58 -24.64 -2.80 11.02
CA ALA A 58 -23.62 -2.99 12.04
C ALA A 58 -22.57 -4.04 11.64
N VAL A 59 -22.98 -5.15 11.02
CA VAL A 59 -22.06 -6.18 10.52
C VAL A 59 -21.16 -5.60 9.42
N CYS A 60 -21.74 -4.91 8.43
CA CYS A 60 -20.98 -4.28 7.35
C CYS A 60 -20.00 -3.23 7.86
N ALA A 61 -20.38 -2.42 8.86
CA ALA A 61 -19.50 -1.46 9.51
C ALA A 61 -18.33 -2.15 10.23
N GLY A 62 -18.59 -3.25 10.94
CA GLY A 62 -17.55 -4.05 11.58
C GLY A 62 -16.53 -4.61 10.57
N ILE A 63 -17.02 -5.12 9.44
CA ILE A 63 -16.16 -5.60 8.34
C ILE A 63 -15.31 -4.46 7.78
N ALA A 64 -15.89 -3.28 7.57
CA ALA A 64 -15.17 -2.11 7.06
C ALA A 64 -14.01 -1.71 7.99
N VAL A 65 -14.25 -1.64 9.29
CA VAL A 65 -13.22 -1.30 10.29
C VAL A 65 -12.09 -2.33 10.28
N LEU A 66 -12.41 -3.62 10.27
CA LEU A 66 -11.39 -4.68 10.23
C LEU A 66 -10.57 -4.63 8.94
N ALA A 67 -11.22 -4.44 7.79
CA ALA A 67 -10.56 -4.27 6.51
C ALA A 67 -9.61 -3.06 6.53
N TRP A 68 -10.02 -1.95 7.16
CA TRP A 68 -9.17 -0.77 7.27
C TRP A 68 -7.96 -0.97 8.18
N ILE A 69 -8.11 -1.67 9.29
CA ILE A 69 -6.98 -2.00 10.18
C ILE A 69 -5.99 -2.92 9.45
N VAL A 70 -6.49 -3.96 8.79
CA VAL A 70 -5.65 -4.95 8.09
C VAL A 70 -4.95 -4.32 6.88
N GLY A 71 -5.69 -3.63 6.01
CA GLY A 71 -5.09 -3.00 4.83
C GLY A 71 -4.14 -1.86 5.21
N GLY A 72 -4.48 -1.07 6.24
CA GLY A 72 -3.64 0.04 6.71
C GLY A 72 -2.35 -0.45 7.34
N SER A 73 -2.42 -1.50 8.16
CA SER A 73 -1.23 -2.13 8.72
C SER A 73 -0.34 -2.77 7.65
N TRP A 74 -0.92 -3.39 6.62
CA TRP A 74 -0.17 -3.91 5.48
C TRP A 74 0.61 -2.80 4.76
N LEU A 75 -0.07 -1.71 4.37
CA LEU A 75 0.56 -0.57 3.70
C LEU A 75 1.65 0.07 4.56
N TRP A 76 1.43 0.18 5.86
CA TRP A 76 2.43 0.72 6.77
C TRP A 76 3.67 -0.18 6.89
N LEU A 77 3.47 -1.50 6.95
CA LEU A 77 4.57 -2.47 6.98
C LEU A 77 5.35 -2.48 5.68
N THR A 78 4.70 -2.39 4.52
CA THR A 78 5.39 -2.35 3.23
C THR A 78 6.23 -1.08 3.10
N HIS A 79 5.70 0.09 3.46
CA HIS A 79 6.47 1.34 3.50
C HIS A 79 7.67 1.27 4.46
N ARG A 80 7.51 0.64 5.65
CA ARG A 80 8.63 0.47 6.59
C ARG A 80 9.71 -0.46 6.06
N ARG A 81 9.34 -1.53 5.35
CA ARG A 81 10.31 -2.48 4.77
C ARG A 81 11.17 -1.82 3.70
N VAL A 82 10.57 -1.05 2.79
CA VAL A 82 11.30 -0.29 1.76
C VAL A 82 12.30 0.65 2.43
N ARG A 83 11.86 1.45 3.41
CA ARG A 83 12.73 2.38 4.12
C ARG A 83 13.88 1.69 4.88
N GLN A 84 13.65 0.51 5.45
CA GLN A 84 14.73 -0.26 6.09
C GLN A 84 15.74 -0.82 5.09
N GLN A 85 15.30 -1.18 3.88
CA GLN A 85 16.19 -1.62 2.80
C GLN A 85 17.03 -0.47 2.27
N GLU A 86 16.44 0.71 2.09
CA GLU A 86 17.16 1.95 1.71
C GLU A 86 18.24 2.31 2.74
N LEU A 87 17.91 2.27 4.04
CA LEU A 87 18.86 2.57 5.11
C LEU A 87 20.03 1.58 5.14
N ARG A 88 19.76 0.27 4.99
CA ARG A 88 20.82 -0.75 4.95
C ARG A 88 21.70 -0.63 3.71
N TRP A 89 21.12 -0.26 2.56
CA TRP A 89 21.87 -0.05 1.34
C TRP A 89 22.79 1.18 1.45
N ALA A 90 22.31 2.26 2.07
CA ALA A 90 23.10 3.47 2.33
C ALA A 90 24.25 3.22 3.32
N GLU A 91 24.06 2.37 4.33
CA GLU A 91 25.16 1.95 5.24
C GLU A 91 26.24 1.13 4.52
N GLN A 92 25.87 0.38 3.47
CA GLN A 92 26.78 -0.49 2.72
C GLN A 92 27.50 0.23 1.57
N HIS A 93 27.02 1.40 1.14
CA HIS A 93 27.57 2.18 0.03
C HIS A 93 27.80 3.64 0.44
N PRO A 94 28.76 3.91 1.36
CA PRO A 94 29.03 5.26 1.86
C PRO A 94 29.58 6.22 0.78
N ASP A 95 30.02 5.69 -0.35
CA ASP A 95 30.64 6.43 -1.46
C ASP A 95 29.60 7.00 -2.44
N VAL A 96 28.32 6.61 -2.30
CA VAL A 96 27.23 7.03 -3.19
C VAL A 96 26.40 8.07 -2.47
N GLU A 97 26.37 9.31 -2.98
CA GLU A 97 25.52 10.38 -2.44
C GLU A 97 24.05 9.92 -2.41
N ALA A 98 23.53 9.68 -1.20
CA ALA A 98 22.13 9.37 -0.99
C ALA A 98 21.27 10.55 -1.46
N GLN A 99 20.54 10.36 -2.56
CA GLN A 99 19.64 11.41 -3.06
C GLN A 99 18.49 11.61 -2.06
N PRO A 100 18.16 12.86 -1.71
CA PRO A 100 17.12 13.16 -0.74
C PRO A 100 15.76 12.68 -1.27
N PRO A 101 14.86 12.24 -0.37
CA PRO A 101 13.51 11.83 -0.76
C PRO A 101 12.82 12.99 -1.48
N THR A 102 12.41 12.76 -2.72
CA THR A 102 11.58 13.71 -3.45
C THR A 102 10.14 13.51 -3.01
N SER A 103 9.66 14.46 -2.20
CA SER A 103 8.25 14.62 -1.82
C SER A 103 7.36 14.90 -3.03
#